data_AF-A0A6I1NM25-F1
#
_entry.id   AF-A0A6I1NM25-F1
#
_cell.length_a   1.000
_cell.length_b   1.000
_cell.length_c   1.000
_cell.angle_alpha   90.00
_cell.angle_beta   90.00
_cell.angle_gamma   90.00
#
_symmetry.space_group_name_H-M   'P 1'
#
loop_
_entity.id
_entity.type
_entity.pdbx_description
1 polymer ?
#
loop_
_entity_poly.entity_id
_entity_poly.type
_entity_poly.pdbx_seq_one_letter_code
_entity_poly.pdbx_strand_id
1 'polypeptide(L)'
;MLSNTWLGIIACAALAGCTNSWIENPSPSTRGLVNDLRLEGFECNARFSEVECVEIVPMRNKQPALCDSKKGCIAQPDVLIYNRYHITQVDSGIPGLTHDLIEKTDDKWIGGSKVIQN
;
A
#
# COMPACT_ATOMS: atom_id res chain seq x y z
N MET A 1 -21.62 14.67 -48.44
CA MET A 1 -21.66 14.60 -46.97
C MET A 1 -21.18 13.22 -46.55
N LEU A 2 -19.88 13.05 -46.40
CA LEU A 2 -19.25 11.79 -45.99
C LEU A 2 -17.84 12.13 -45.48
N SER A 3 -17.49 11.56 -44.34
CA SER A 3 -16.13 11.46 -43.77
C SER A 3 -15.48 12.77 -43.28
N ASN A 4 -15.35 12.90 -41.96
CA ASN A 4 -14.04 13.04 -41.28
C ASN A 4 -14.16 13.07 -39.75
N THR A 5 -15.12 12.32 -39.20
CA THR A 5 -15.26 11.99 -37.77
C THR A 5 -14.18 10.98 -37.33
N TRP A 6 -12.92 11.19 -37.74
CA TRP A 6 -11.79 10.28 -37.49
C TRP A 6 -10.67 10.92 -36.64
N LEU A 7 -10.72 12.23 -36.39
CA LEU A 7 -9.67 12.93 -35.64
C LEU A 7 -9.87 12.92 -34.11
N GLY A 8 -10.99 12.39 -33.61
CA GLY A 8 -11.32 12.40 -32.17
C GLY A 8 -10.80 11.21 -31.36
N ILE A 9 -10.34 10.14 -32.00
CA ILE A 9 -10.01 8.87 -31.31
C ILE A 9 -8.52 8.80 -30.89
N ILE A 10 -7.66 9.60 -31.51
CA ILE A 10 -6.19 9.51 -31.29
C ILE A 10 -5.76 10.18 -29.96
N ALA A 11 -6.59 11.04 -29.36
CA ALA A 11 -6.20 11.78 -28.14
C ALA A 11 -6.27 10.94 -26.84
N CYS A 12 -7.04 9.85 -26.79
CA CYS A 12 -7.16 9.04 -25.58
C CYS A 12 -6.04 8.00 -25.42
N ALA A 13 -5.34 7.63 -26.50
CA ALA A 13 -4.26 6.65 -26.46
C ALA A 13 -2.94 7.21 -25.89
N ALA A 14 -2.79 8.53 -25.77
CA ALA A 14 -1.63 9.18 -25.17
C ALA A 14 -1.71 9.33 -23.64
N LEU A 15 -2.86 9.00 -23.03
CA LEU A 15 -3.07 9.06 -21.57
C LEU A 15 -3.14 7.67 -20.92
N ALA A 16 -3.16 6.61 -21.71
CA ALA A 16 -3.02 5.24 -21.23
C ALA A 16 -1.52 4.89 -21.19
N GLY A 17 -0.92 4.87 -20.01
CA GLY A 17 0.37 4.17 -19.85
C GLY A 17 1.48 4.89 -19.10
N CYS A 18 1.19 5.82 -18.19
CA CYS A 18 2.18 6.19 -17.18
C CYS A 18 2.26 5.15 -16.03
N THR A 19 1.95 3.88 -16.28
CA THR A 19 2.37 2.83 -15.34
C THR A 19 3.88 2.72 -15.42
N ASN A 20 4.55 2.69 -14.27
CA ASN A 20 6.00 2.56 -14.25
C ASN A 20 6.40 1.24 -14.93
N SER A 21 7.09 1.32 -16.08
CA SER A 21 7.44 0.14 -16.91
C SER A 21 8.20 -0.95 -16.14
N TRP A 22 8.93 -0.57 -15.09
CA TRP A 22 9.62 -1.53 -14.22
C TRP A 22 8.67 -2.44 -13.44
N ILE A 23 7.41 -2.06 -13.22
CA ILE A 23 6.43 -2.89 -12.50
C ILE A 23 6.03 -4.10 -13.35
N GLU A 24 5.94 -3.93 -14.68
CA GLU A 24 5.66 -5.02 -15.62
C GLU A 24 6.86 -5.95 -15.78
N ASN A 25 8.08 -5.41 -15.71
CA ASN A 25 9.31 -6.18 -15.78
C ASN A 25 10.33 -5.74 -14.72
N PRO A 26 10.15 -6.18 -13.46
CA PRO A 26 11.04 -5.78 -12.37
C PRO A 26 12.39 -6.48 -12.52
N SER A 27 13.43 -5.77 -12.09
CA SER A 27 14.79 -6.30 -11.95
C SER A 27 14.80 -7.56 -11.08
N PRO A 28 15.78 -8.46 -11.27
CA PRO A 28 15.89 -9.69 -10.47
C PRO A 28 15.96 -9.43 -8.95
N SER A 29 16.65 -8.38 -8.54
CA SER A 29 16.76 -7.91 -7.15
C SER A 29 15.41 -7.49 -6.57
N THR A 30 14.65 -6.67 -7.30
CA THR A 30 13.33 -6.20 -6.88
C THR A 30 12.33 -7.36 -6.82
N ARG A 31 12.38 -8.27 -7.79
CA ARG A 31 11.57 -9.49 -7.80
C ARG A 31 11.89 -10.41 -6.62
N GLY A 32 13.19 -10.56 -6.29
CA GLY A 32 13.65 -11.30 -5.12
C GLY A 32 13.05 -10.73 -3.84
N LEU A 33 13.23 -9.42 -3.61
CA LEU A 33 12.68 -8.74 -2.44
C LEU A 33 11.16 -8.93 -2.27
N VAL A 34 10.39 -8.77 -3.35
CA VAL A 34 8.93 -8.97 -3.30
C VAL A 34 8.57 -10.42 -2.96
N ASN A 35 9.34 -11.39 -3.47
CA ASN A 35 9.10 -12.80 -3.16
C ASN A 35 9.48 -13.14 -1.71
N ASP A 36 10.58 -12.58 -1.20
CA ASP A 36 11.02 -12.77 0.18
C ASP A 36 9.96 -12.22 1.14
N LEU A 37 9.45 -11.02 0.90
CA LEU A 37 8.35 -10.44 1.69
C LEU A 37 7.08 -11.29 1.65
N ARG A 38 6.74 -11.88 0.50
CA ARG A 38 5.60 -12.82 0.41
C ARG A 38 5.80 -14.06 1.28
N LEU A 39 7.03 -14.58 1.34
CA LEU A 39 7.37 -15.72 2.19
C LEU A 39 7.34 -15.36 3.69
N GLU A 40 7.67 -14.12 4.02
CA GLU A 40 7.60 -13.57 5.38
C GLU A 40 6.17 -13.25 5.84
N GLY A 41 5.17 -13.44 4.98
CA GLY A 41 3.76 -13.23 5.34
C GLY A 41 3.23 -11.84 5.00
N PHE A 42 3.77 -11.21 3.95
CA PHE A 42 3.22 -9.98 3.38
C PHE A 42 2.40 -10.26 2.11
N GLU A 43 1.28 -9.54 1.97
CA GLU A 43 0.50 -9.46 0.75
C GLU A 43 0.98 -8.28 -0.10
N CYS A 44 1.59 -8.57 -1.25
CA CYS A 44 2.18 -7.57 -2.15
C CYS A 44 1.31 -7.31 -3.38
N ASN A 45 0.89 -6.06 -3.54
CA ASN A 45 0.05 -5.55 -4.62
C ASN A 45 0.76 -4.46 -5.42
N ALA A 46 0.70 -4.54 -6.75
CA ALA A 46 1.23 -3.50 -7.63
C ALA A 46 0.30 -2.27 -7.62
N ARG A 47 0.89 -1.10 -7.42
CA ARG A 47 0.24 0.22 -7.57
C ARG A 47 0.72 0.85 -8.88
N PHE A 48 0.38 2.13 -9.08
CA PHE A 48 0.72 2.86 -10.28
C PHE A 48 2.23 3.05 -10.48
N SER A 49 2.96 3.34 -9.39
CA SER A 49 4.39 3.68 -9.41
C SER A 49 5.25 2.88 -8.46
N GLU A 50 4.65 1.97 -7.67
CA GLU A 50 5.30 1.22 -6.60
C GLU A 50 4.63 -0.15 -6.41
N VAL A 51 5.27 -1.04 -5.66
CA VAL A 51 4.67 -2.27 -5.13
C VAL A 51 4.47 -2.07 -3.64
N GLU A 52 3.23 -2.20 -3.18
CA GLU A 52 2.84 -2.08 -1.77
C GLU A 52 2.73 -3.49 -1.18
N CYS A 53 3.51 -3.79 -0.15
CA CYS A 53 3.45 -5.05 0.60
C CYS A 53 2.95 -4.80 2.01
N VAL A 54 1.81 -5.40 2.38
CA VAL A 54 1.18 -5.25 3.69
C VAL A 54 1.23 -6.56 4.44
N GLU A 55 1.61 -6.53 5.71
CA GLU A 55 1.64 -7.72 6.56
C GLU A 55 0.24 -8.37 6.65
N ILE A 56 0.17 -9.70 6.58
CA ILE A 56 -1.13 -10.41 6.64
C ILE A 56 -1.63 -10.47 8.09
N VAL A 57 -0.73 -10.67 9.05
CA VAL A 57 -1.07 -10.83 10.47
C VAL A 57 -0.75 -9.54 11.23
N PRO A 58 -1.74 -8.77 11.68
CA PRO A 58 -1.49 -7.52 12.39
C PRO A 58 -1.07 -7.77 13.84
N MET A 59 -0.32 -6.80 14.37
CA MET A 59 -0.17 -6.63 15.81
C MET A 59 -1.47 -6.04 16.40
N ARG A 60 -1.97 -6.64 17.49
CA ARG A 60 -3.15 -6.14 18.21
C ARG A 60 -2.74 -5.21 19.35
N ASN A 61 -3.13 -3.95 19.27
CA ASN A 61 -2.98 -2.98 20.33
C ASN A 61 -4.31 -2.78 21.08
N LYS A 62 -4.42 -3.42 22.26
CA LYS A 62 -5.61 -3.35 23.11
C LYS A 62 -5.75 -1.97 23.72
N GLN A 63 -6.88 -1.32 23.46
CA GLN A 63 -7.18 0.00 24.01
C GLN A 63 -7.74 -0.10 25.44
N PRO A 64 -7.46 0.88 26.31
CA PRO A 64 -8.06 0.93 27.63
C PRO A 64 -9.58 1.08 27.53
N ALA A 65 -10.31 0.46 28.45
CA ALA A 65 -11.76 0.62 28.53
C ALA A 65 -12.13 2.07 28.86
N LEU A 66 -13.18 2.58 28.22
CA LEU A 66 -13.72 3.90 28.51
C LEU A 66 -14.70 3.81 29.68
N CYS A 67 -14.35 4.40 30.82
CA CYS A 67 -15.20 4.40 32.00
C CYS A 67 -15.92 5.74 32.17
N ASP A 68 -17.25 5.70 32.26
CA ASP A 68 -18.12 6.83 32.60
C ASP A 68 -18.98 6.45 33.82
N SER A 69 -19.24 7.42 34.70
CA SER A 69 -20.07 7.23 35.91
C SER A 69 -21.51 6.81 35.60
N LYS A 70 -22.03 7.12 34.40
CA LYS A 70 -23.38 6.74 33.96
C LYS A 70 -23.45 5.39 33.26
N LYS A 71 -22.40 5.01 32.54
CA LYS A 71 -22.42 3.84 31.64
C LYS A 71 -21.50 2.70 32.10
N GLY A 72 -20.74 2.89 33.17
CA GLY A 72 -19.71 1.96 33.59
C GLY A 72 -18.51 1.97 32.64
N CYS A 73 -17.70 0.92 32.68
CA CYS A 73 -16.55 0.74 31.80
C CYS A 73 -16.96 -0.04 30.55
N ILE A 74 -16.78 0.56 29.39
CA ILE A 74 -17.08 -0.03 28.08
C ILE A 74 -15.76 -0.40 27.41
N ALA A 75 -15.66 -1.64 26.93
CA ALA A 75 -14.51 -2.09 26.15
C ALA A 75 -14.40 -1.27 24.85
N GLN A 76 -13.19 -0.84 24.53
CA GLN A 76 -12.90 -0.19 23.26
C GLN A 76 -12.43 -1.22 22.22
N PRO A 77 -12.66 -0.96 20.93
CA PRO A 77 -12.13 -1.82 19.88
C PRO A 77 -10.60 -1.82 19.89
N ASP A 78 -10.02 -2.97 19.54
CA ASP A 78 -8.58 -3.09 19.36
C ASP A 78 -8.13 -2.29 18.14
N VAL A 79 -6.96 -1.66 18.23
CA VAL A 79 -6.27 -1.11 17.05
C VAL A 79 -5.38 -2.20 16.46
N LEU A 80 -5.62 -2.56 15.21
CA LEU A 80 -4.77 -3.48 14.44
C LEU A 80 -3.70 -2.68 13.73
N ILE A 81 -2.44 -3.00 13.98
CA ILE A 81 -1.28 -2.34 13.38
C ILE A 81 -0.66 -3.31 12.38
N TYR A 82 -0.47 -2.86 11.15
CA TYR A 82 0.15 -3.64 10.08
C TYR A 82 1.43 -2.96 9.63
N ASN A 83 2.49 -3.75 9.43
CA ASN A 83 3.66 -3.28 8.71
C ASN A 83 3.34 -3.15 7.23
N ARG A 84 3.79 -2.05 6.62
CA ARG A 84 3.67 -1.84 5.18
C ARG A 84 5.00 -1.38 4.59
N TYR A 85 5.34 -1.98 3.47
CA TYR A 85 6.49 -1.63 2.67
C TYR A 85 6.06 -1.08 1.32
N HIS A 86 6.68 0.04 0.93
CA HIS A 86 6.59 0.63 -0.39
C HIS A 86 7.89 0.34 -1.12
N ILE A 87 7.79 -0.43 -2.20
CA ILE A 87 8.92 -0.84 -3.01
C ILE A 87 8.87 -0.05 -4.31
N THR A 88 9.96 0.65 -4.60
CA THR A 88 10.17 1.35 -5.86
C THR A 88 11.40 0.77 -6.56
N GLN A 89 11.54 0.99 -7.86
CA GLN A 89 12.76 0.66 -8.57
C GLN A 89 13.25 1.89 -9.32
N VAL A 90 14.49 2.28 -9.02
CA VAL A 90 15.19 3.32 -9.79
C VAL A 90 15.82 2.70 -11.04
N ASP A 91 16.20 3.54 -12.01
CA ASP A 91 16.73 3.09 -13.31
C ASP A 91 17.98 2.19 -13.22
N SER A 92 18.70 2.20 -12.09
CA SER A 92 19.83 1.30 -11.82
C SER A 92 19.41 -0.16 -11.54
N GLY A 93 18.11 -0.44 -11.42
CA GLY A 93 17.61 -1.78 -11.08
C GLY A 93 17.77 -2.14 -9.60
N ILE A 94 18.15 -1.20 -8.75
CA ILE A 94 18.22 -1.38 -7.30
C ILE A 94 16.85 -1.05 -6.71
N PRO A 95 16.25 -1.91 -5.86
CA PRO A 95 15.00 -1.60 -5.20
C PRO A 95 15.20 -0.50 -4.15
N GLY A 96 14.34 0.52 -4.18
CA GLY A 96 14.12 1.43 -3.07
C GLY A 96 13.04 0.88 -2.15
N LEU A 97 13.26 0.96 -0.84
CA LEU A 97 12.33 0.44 0.18
C LEU A 97 11.99 1.56 1.16
N THR A 98 10.71 1.80 1.37
CA THR A 98 10.21 2.66 2.45
C THR A 98 9.26 1.84 3.33
N HIS A 99 9.34 2.03 4.64
CA HIS A 99 8.51 1.33 5.63
C HIS A 99 7.62 2.33 6.36
N ASP A 100 6.36 1.97 6.55
CA ASP A 100 5.46 2.65 7.45
C ASP A 100 4.50 1.68 8.16
N LEU A 101 3.72 2.24 9.10
CA LEU A 101 2.71 1.51 9.84
C LEU A 101 1.33 2.03 9.45
N ILE A 102 0.41 1.10 9.18
CA ILE A 102 -1.00 1.43 8.96
C ILE A 102 -1.86 0.82 10.07
N GLU A 103 -2.85 1.59 10.50
CA GLU A 103 -3.71 1.24 11.61
C GLU A 103 -5.12 0.96 11.10
N LYS A 104 -5.79 -0.04 11.69
CA LYS A 104 -7.15 -0.41 11.36
C LYS A 104 -7.94 -0.62 12.65
N THR A 105 -9.09 0.02 12.77
CA THR A 105 -10.02 -0.17 13.90
C THR A 105 -11.42 -0.34 13.33
N ASP A 106 -12.19 -1.31 13.83
CA ASP A 106 -13.57 -1.59 13.39
C ASP A 106 -13.74 -1.62 11.86
N ASP A 107 -12.85 -2.37 11.22
CA ASP A 107 -12.78 -2.50 9.76
C ASP A 107 -12.46 -1.24 8.94
N LYS A 108 -12.14 -0.14 9.62
CA LYS A 108 -11.76 1.12 8.99
C LYS A 108 -10.25 1.38 9.15
N TRP A 109 -9.59 1.67 8.03
CA TRP A 109 -8.22 2.17 8.04
C TRP A 109 -8.19 3.58 8.64
N ILE A 110 -7.37 3.74 9.66
CA ILE A 110 -7.05 5.02 10.30
C ILE A 110 -5.68 5.42 9.73
N GLY A 111 -5.59 6.62 9.16
CA GLY A 111 -4.46 7.04 8.31
C GLY A 111 -3.07 6.74 8.88
N GLY A 112 -2.15 6.32 8.00
CA GLY A 112 -0.82 5.81 8.33
C GLY A 112 0.00 6.76 9.19
N SER A 113 0.33 6.29 10.39
CA SER A 113 1.25 6.94 11.31
C SER A 113 2.63 6.96 10.66
N LYS A 114 3.08 8.13 10.18
CA LYS A 114 4.49 8.35 9.82
C LYS A 114 5.32 8.15 11.08
N VAL A 115 5.96 7.00 11.21
CA VAL A 115 6.99 6.80 12.22
C VAL A 115 8.18 7.65 11.81
N ILE A 116 8.33 8.83 12.43
CA ILE A 116 9.57 9.61 12.38
C ILE A 116 10.57 8.85 13.25
N GLN A 117 11.50 8.12 12.64
CA GLN A 117 12.69 7.63 13.35
C GLN A 117 13.56 8.85 13.70
N ASN A 118 13.78 9.07 14.99
CA ASN A 118 14.74 10.03 15.55
C ASN A 118 16.15 9.44 15.55
#